data_AF-L1I3H2-F1
#
_entry.id   AF-L1I3H2-F1
#
_cell.length_a   1.000
_cell.length_b   1.000
_cell.length_c   1.000
_cell.angle_alpha   90.00
_cell.angle_beta   90.00
_cell.angle_gamma   90.00
#
_symmetry.space_group_name_H-M   'P 1'
#
loop_
_entity.id
_entity.type
_entity.pdbx_description
1 polymer ?
#
loop_
_entity_poly.entity_id
_entity_poly.type
_entity_poly.pdbx_seq_one_letter_code
_entity_poly.pdbx_strand_id
1 'polypeptide(L)'
;QVFVHRNMANIVMPYDVNLMSCLQYAVDYLEVQHIIVCGHYSCMGIQAAFNKENFASPLENWISHIRDVYRTHLKELEKIEDPMAKRRRLVELNVIESCRTVYQMSIVQNRLKQTDPVQPFATPRIHAVVYDVADGTLK
;
A
#
# COMPACT_ATOMS: atom_id res chain seq x y z
N GLN A 1 5.06 -8.71 -18.37
CA GLN A 1 3.82 -7.89 -18.52
C GLN A 1 3.29 -7.58 -17.12
N VAL A 2 2.66 -6.42 -16.88
CA VAL A 2 2.19 -5.99 -15.55
C VAL A 2 0.71 -5.59 -15.63
N PHE A 3 -0.11 -6.09 -14.69
CA PHE A 3 -1.48 -5.62 -14.48
C PHE A 3 -1.47 -4.51 -13.40
N VAL A 4 -2.05 -3.36 -13.70
CA VAL A 4 -1.83 -2.13 -12.90
C VAL A 4 -3.15 -1.56 -12.42
N HIS A 5 -3.20 -1.30 -11.11
CA HIS A 5 -4.19 -0.44 -10.46
C HIS A 5 -3.50 0.79 -9.87
N ARG A 6 -4.14 1.96 -9.92
CA ARG A 6 -3.62 3.19 -9.32
C ARG A 6 -4.73 3.95 -8.61
N ASN A 7 -4.43 4.42 -7.40
CA ASN A 7 -5.24 5.36 -6.66
C ASN A 7 -4.33 6.36 -5.92
N MET A 8 -4.92 7.35 -5.25
CA MET A 8 -4.16 8.35 -4.53
C MET A 8 -3.43 7.72 -3.34
N ALA A 9 -2.10 7.93 -3.29
CA ALA A 9 -1.22 7.41 -2.24
C ALA A 9 -1.25 5.88 -2.07
N ASN A 10 -1.57 5.13 -3.14
CA ASN A 10 -1.50 3.66 -3.20
C ASN A 10 -2.14 2.96 -1.99
N ILE A 11 -3.26 3.51 -1.50
CA ILE A 11 -3.97 3.04 -0.32
C ILE A 11 -4.74 1.77 -0.66
N VAL A 12 -4.73 0.82 0.25
CA VAL A 12 -5.53 -0.40 0.15
C VAL A 12 -6.61 -0.40 1.22
N MET A 13 -7.87 -0.42 0.79
CA MET A 13 -9.03 -0.52 1.68
C MET A 13 -9.85 -1.77 1.34
N PRO A 14 -10.21 -2.62 2.32
CA PRO A 14 -10.97 -3.85 2.07
C PRO A 14 -12.37 -3.65 1.50
N TYR A 15 -12.91 -2.43 1.58
CA TYR A 15 -14.24 -2.05 1.09
C TYR A 15 -14.20 -1.15 -0.17
N ASP A 16 -13.01 -0.87 -0.72
CA ASP A 16 -12.90 -0.20 -2.02
C ASP A 16 -13.20 -1.21 -3.13
N VAL A 17 -14.43 -1.18 -3.65
CA VAL A 17 -14.90 -2.08 -4.72
C VAL A 17 -14.02 -1.98 -5.97
N ASN A 18 -13.46 -0.79 -6.27
CA ASN A 18 -12.58 -0.61 -7.42
C ASN A 18 -11.32 -1.48 -7.27
N LEU A 19 -10.56 -1.26 -6.20
CA LEU A 19 -9.37 -2.06 -5.89
C LEU A 19 -9.69 -3.56 -5.76
N MET A 20 -10.77 -3.91 -5.04
CA MET A 20 -11.19 -5.29 -4.80
C MET A 20 -11.44 -6.03 -6.12
N SER A 21 -12.13 -5.38 -7.06
CA SER A 21 -12.43 -5.97 -8.37
C SER A 21 -11.16 -6.26 -9.17
N CYS A 22 -10.20 -5.32 -9.21
CA CYS A 22 -8.91 -5.50 -9.86
C CYS A 22 -8.07 -6.60 -9.20
N LEU A 23 -8.05 -6.62 -7.86
CA LEU A 23 -7.32 -7.62 -7.10
C LEU A 23 -7.89 -9.03 -7.33
N GLN A 24 -9.21 -9.18 -7.29
CA GLN A 24 -9.87 -10.46 -7.56
C GLN A 24 -9.58 -10.96 -8.96
N TYR A 25 -9.68 -10.10 -9.97
CA TYR A 25 -9.36 -10.47 -11.34
C TYR A 25 -7.91 -10.94 -11.48
N ALA A 26 -6.97 -10.20 -10.89
CA ALA A 26 -5.55 -10.55 -10.92
C ALA A 26 -5.25 -11.89 -10.22
N VAL A 27 -5.89 -12.15 -9.07
CA VAL A 27 -5.61 -13.33 -8.25
C VAL A 27 -6.33 -14.58 -8.75
N ASP A 28 -7.64 -14.49 -9.01
CA ASP A 28 -8.47 -15.65 -9.32
C ASP A 28 -8.44 -16.04 -10.80
N TYR A 29 -8.25 -15.07 -11.70
CA TYR A 29 -8.37 -15.29 -13.15
C TYR A 29 -7.04 -15.18 -13.89
N LEU A 30 -6.21 -14.21 -13.53
CA LEU A 30 -4.85 -14.10 -14.10
C LEU A 30 -3.81 -14.93 -13.33
N GLU A 31 -4.19 -15.43 -12.15
CA GLU A 31 -3.34 -16.27 -11.29
C GLU A 31 -1.94 -15.68 -11.04
N VAL A 32 -1.88 -14.36 -10.82
CA VAL A 32 -0.61 -13.65 -10.67
C VAL A 32 0.22 -14.24 -9.53
N GLN A 33 1.52 -14.41 -9.78
CA GLN A 33 2.45 -14.98 -8.79
C GLN A 33 2.92 -13.94 -7.77
N HIS A 34 2.84 -12.65 -8.14
CA HIS A 34 3.35 -11.54 -7.35
C HIS A 34 2.37 -10.37 -7.37
N ILE A 35 2.20 -9.76 -6.20
CA ILE A 35 1.54 -8.47 -6.02
C ILE A 35 2.58 -7.49 -5.49
N ILE A 36 2.63 -6.30 -6.07
CA ILE A 36 3.52 -5.24 -5.62
C ILE A 36 2.67 -4.04 -5.23
N VAL A 37 2.79 -3.59 -3.99
CA VAL A 37 2.33 -2.25 -3.60
C VAL A 37 3.52 -1.32 -3.75
N CYS A 38 3.40 -0.34 -4.64
CA CYS A 38 4.49 0.56 -4.99
C CYS A 38 4.15 1.99 -4.59
N GLY A 39 4.90 2.53 -3.63
CA GLY A 39 4.82 3.94 -3.22
C GLY A 39 5.97 4.78 -3.80
N HIS A 40 5.94 6.09 -3.55
CA HIS A 40 7.01 7.00 -3.99
C HIS A 40 7.26 8.14 -3.02
N TYR A 41 8.53 8.52 -2.86
CA TYR A 41 8.94 9.48 -1.82
C TYR A 41 8.40 10.91 -2.01
N SER A 42 8.00 11.28 -3.22
CA SER A 42 7.38 12.58 -3.54
C SER A 42 5.85 12.55 -3.51
N CYS A 43 5.23 11.59 -2.82
CA CYS A 43 3.77 11.48 -2.80
C CYS A 43 3.10 12.68 -2.13
N MET A 44 2.37 13.47 -2.94
CA MET A 44 1.63 14.64 -2.47
C MET A 44 0.47 14.28 -1.53
N GLY A 45 -0.18 13.13 -1.72
CA GLY A 45 -1.23 12.67 -0.80
C GLY A 45 -0.69 12.38 0.61
N ILE A 46 0.49 11.75 0.69
CA ILE A 46 1.18 11.53 1.96
C ILE A 46 1.64 12.86 2.57
N GLN A 47 2.15 13.79 1.76
CA GLN A 47 2.54 15.12 2.22
C GLN A 47 1.35 15.89 2.82
N ALA A 48 0.20 15.91 2.14
CA ALA A 48 -0.99 16.56 2.63
C ALA A 48 -1.48 15.97 3.96
N ALA A 49 -1.45 14.64 4.09
CA ALA A 49 -1.76 13.95 5.34
C ALA A 49 -0.79 14.32 6.48
N PHE A 50 0.52 14.34 6.17
CA PHE A 50 1.59 14.67 7.10
C PHE A 50 1.49 16.10 7.61
N ASN A 51 1.19 17.05 6.71
CA ASN A 51 1.01 18.46 7.02
C ASN A 51 -0.31 18.76 7.74
N LYS A 52 -1.18 17.75 7.92
CA LYS A 52 -2.53 17.89 8.50
C LYS A 52 -3.37 18.92 7.74
N GLU A 53 -3.21 18.95 6.41
CA GLU A 53 -4.07 19.74 5.54
C GLU A 53 -5.51 19.24 5.66
N ASN A 54 -6.47 20.17 5.76
CA ASN A 54 -7.89 19.85 5.91
C ASN A 54 -8.56 19.91 4.54
N PHE A 55 -9.31 18.85 4.19
CA PHE A 55 -10.06 18.80 2.94
C PHE A 55 -11.56 18.65 3.21
N ALA A 56 -12.37 18.91 2.18
CA ALA A 56 -13.77 18.49 2.19
C ALA A 56 -13.89 17.00 1.86
N SER A 57 -14.97 16.37 2.33
CA SER A 57 -15.33 15.03 1.87
C SER A 57 -15.64 15.03 0.36
N PRO A 58 -15.30 13.94 -0.38
CA PRO A 58 -14.83 12.65 0.14
C PRO A 58 -13.30 12.54 0.32
N LEU A 59 -12.52 13.54 -0.10
CA LEU A 59 -11.05 13.48 -0.06
C LEU A 59 -10.50 13.37 1.35
N GLU A 60 -11.12 14.06 2.31
CA GLU A 60 -10.78 13.97 3.72
C GLU A 60 -10.90 12.54 4.26
N ASN A 61 -11.94 11.81 3.87
CA ASN A 61 -12.14 10.42 4.26
C ASN A 61 -11.01 9.55 3.70
N TRP A 62 -10.60 9.78 2.45
CA TRP A 62 -9.50 9.04 1.82
C TRP A 62 -8.16 9.29 2.53
N ILE A 63 -7.82 10.56 2.77
CA ILE A 63 -6.56 10.96 3.41
C ILE A 63 -6.50 10.54 4.88
N SER A 64 -7.65 10.38 5.55
CA SER A 64 -7.72 9.95 6.94
C SER A 64 -7.01 8.60 7.18
N HIS A 65 -7.02 7.70 6.18
CA HIS A 65 -6.31 6.42 6.24
C HIS A 65 -4.78 6.58 6.35
N ILE A 66 -4.21 7.58 5.69
CA ILE A 66 -2.77 7.87 5.83
C ILE A 66 -2.48 8.40 7.24
N ARG A 67 -3.40 9.20 7.79
CA ARG A 67 -3.28 9.70 9.16
C ARG A 67 -3.42 8.56 10.18
N ASP A 68 -4.20 7.53 9.89
CA ASP A 68 -4.24 6.29 10.70
C ASP A 68 -2.91 5.56 10.70
N VAL A 69 -2.24 5.44 9.55
CA VAL A 69 -0.88 4.90 9.49
C VAL A 69 0.07 5.72 10.36
N TYR A 70 0.03 7.06 10.27
CA TYR A 70 0.82 7.94 11.13
C TYR A 70 0.54 7.68 12.62
N ARG A 71 -0.73 7.62 13.02
CA ARG A 71 -1.14 7.38 14.42
C ARG A 71 -0.66 6.01 14.92
N THR A 72 -0.79 4.98 14.10
CA THR A 72 -0.36 3.61 14.43
C THR A 72 1.14 3.54 14.70
N HIS A 73 1.93 4.29 13.92
CA HIS A 73 3.40 4.31 13.99
C HIS A 73 3.96 5.54 14.71
N LEU A 74 3.15 6.23 15.52
CA LEU A 74 3.52 7.50 16.16
C LEU A 74 4.85 7.38 16.93
N LYS A 75 5.03 6.33 17.72
CA LYS A 75 6.25 6.11 18.53
C LYS A 75 7.52 5.95 17.69
N GLU A 76 7.40 5.42 16.48
CA GLU A 76 8.53 5.27 15.56
C GLU A 76 8.81 6.59 14.84
N LEU A 77 7.75 7.23 14.33
CA LEU A 77 7.85 8.48 13.58
C LEU A 77 8.34 9.65 14.45
N GLU A 78 7.93 9.74 15.71
CA GLU A 78 8.39 10.81 16.61
C GLU A 78 9.85 10.70 17.03
N LYS A 79 10.53 9.58 16.74
CA LYS A 79 11.99 9.46 16.94
C LYS A 79 12.80 10.06 15.80
N ILE A 80 12.15 10.42 14.69
CA ILE A 80 12.81 10.99 13.51
C ILE A 80 12.67 12.51 13.58
N GLU A 81 13.78 13.22 13.79
CA GLU A 81 13.75 14.68 13.91
C GLU A 81 13.58 15.38 12.57
N ASP A 82 14.29 14.92 11.53
CA ASP A 82 14.21 15.49 10.18
C ASP A 82 12.80 15.28 9.58
N PRO A 83 12.04 16.36 9.28
CA PRO A 83 10.71 16.25 8.70
C PRO A 83 10.70 15.51 7.37
N MET A 84 11.75 15.65 6.56
CA MET A 84 11.83 14.98 5.27
C MET A 84 12.03 13.48 5.43
N ALA A 85 12.95 13.05 6.30
CA ALA A 85 13.12 11.65 6.67
C ALA A 85 11.85 11.07 7.30
N LYS A 86 11.16 11.82 8.18
CA LYS A 86 9.90 11.39 8.81
C LYS A 86 8.81 11.15 7.76
N ARG A 87 8.68 12.06 6.78
CA ARG A 87 7.74 11.93 5.67
C ARG A 87 8.10 10.75 4.75
N ARG A 88 9.38 10.58 4.40
CA ARG A 88 9.84 9.41 3.63
C ARG A 88 9.53 8.11 4.36
N ARG A 89 9.70 8.09 5.68
CA ARG A 89 9.35 6.94 6.50
C ARG A 89 7.84 6.66 6.50
N LEU A 90 7.01 7.71 6.57
CA LEU A 90 5.56 7.55 6.45
C LEU A 90 5.14 6.96 5.09
N VAL A 91 5.81 7.29 3.99
CA VAL A 91 5.60 6.64 2.68
C VAL A 91 5.87 5.14 2.77
N GLU A 92 7.01 4.75 3.35
CA GLU A 92 7.39 3.33 3.52
C GLU A 92 6.36 2.59 4.38
N LEU A 93 5.96 3.17 5.50
CA LEU A 93 4.95 2.59 6.40
C LEU A 93 3.59 2.46 5.72
N ASN A 94 3.18 3.44 4.93
CA ASN A 94 1.92 3.37 4.18
C ASN A 94 1.90 2.21 3.17
N VAL A 95 3.02 1.96 2.49
CA VAL A 95 3.17 0.80 1.60
C VAL A 95 3.13 -0.51 2.40
N ILE A 96 3.84 -0.58 3.54
CA ILE A 96 3.87 -1.76 4.40
C ILE A 96 2.47 -2.09 4.94
N GLU A 97 1.74 -1.11 5.45
CA GLU A 97 0.37 -1.32 5.92
C GLU A 97 -0.57 -1.73 4.79
N SER A 98 -0.43 -1.12 3.62
CA SER A 98 -1.20 -1.50 2.43
C SER A 98 -0.91 -2.96 2.03
N CYS A 99 0.35 -3.41 2.05
CA CYS A 99 0.71 -4.81 1.83
C CYS A 99 0.08 -5.74 2.89
N ARG A 100 0.06 -5.34 4.16
CA ARG A 100 -0.59 -6.12 5.23
C ARG A 100 -2.08 -6.25 4.98
N THR A 101 -2.74 -5.17 4.56
CA THR A 101 -4.16 -5.21 4.20
C THR A 101 -4.40 -6.15 3.02
N VAL A 102 -3.61 -6.06 1.95
CA VAL A 102 -3.67 -7.02 0.82
C VAL A 102 -3.53 -8.45 1.30
N TYR A 103 -2.54 -8.73 2.15
CA TYR A 103 -2.33 -10.07 2.70
C TYR A 103 -3.54 -10.56 3.48
N GLN A 104 -4.16 -9.72 4.29
CA GLN A 104 -5.30 -10.10 5.14
C GLN A 104 -6.61 -10.30 4.38
N MET A 105 -6.72 -9.83 3.13
CA MET A 105 -7.94 -9.95 2.33
C MET A 105 -8.24 -11.41 1.98
N SER A 106 -9.52 -11.78 2.05
CA SER A 106 -9.99 -13.15 1.81
C SER A 106 -9.62 -13.67 0.43
N ILE A 107 -9.66 -12.81 -0.61
CA ILE A 107 -9.22 -13.12 -1.98
C ILE A 107 -7.80 -13.73 -1.96
N VAL A 108 -6.87 -13.07 -1.27
CA VAL A 108 -5.47 -13.51 -1.21
C VAL A 108 -5.31 -14.71 -0.28
N GLN A 109 -5.92 -14.69 0.91
CA GLN A 109 -5.83 -15.79 1.88
C GLN A 109 -6.37 -17.11 1.31
N ASN A 110 -7.45 -17.05 0.52
CA ASN A 110 -8.01 -18.23 -0.13
C ASN A 110 -7.07 -18.79 -1.20
N ARG A 111 -6.48 -17.92 -2.04
CA ARG A 111 -5.50 -18.36 -3.05
C ARG A 111 -4.23 -18.94 -2.43
N LEU A 112 -3.73 -18.34 -1.35
CA LEU A 112 -2.56 -18.85 -0.64
C LEU A 112 -2.80 -20.28 -0.14
N LYS A 113 -3.95 -20.56 0.48
CA LYS A 113 -4.31 -21.92 0.94
C LYS A 113 -4.40 -22.94 -0.19
N GLN A 114 -4.83 -22.51 -1.38
CA GLN A 114 -4.93 -23.40 -2.55
C GLN A 114 -3.55 -23.72 -3.15
N THR A 115 -2.61 -22.78 -3.08
CA THR A 115 -1.31 -22.89 -3.76
C THR A 115 -0.20 -23.43 -2.87
N ASP A 116 -0.27 -23.19 -1.55
CA ASP A 116 0.70 -23.67 -0.55
C ASP A 116 0.99 -25.18 -0.63
N PRO A 117 0.00 -26.09 -0.76
CA PRO A 117 0.28 -27.52 -0.86
C PRO A 117 0.69 -27.99 -2.25
N VAL A 118 0.60 -27.14 -3.29
CA VAL A 118 0.78 -27.53 -4.70
C VAL A 118 2.08 -26.98 -5.31
N GLN A 119 2.54 -25.82 -4.83
CA GLN A 119 3.67 -25.11 -5.39
C GLN A 119 4.86 -25.09 -4.42
N PRO A 120 6.10 -24.86 -4.90
CA PRO A 120 7.26 -24.69 -4.03
C PRO A 120 7.12 -23.55 -2.99
N PHE A 121 6.17 -22.63 -3.22
CA PHE A 121 5.77 -21.59 -2.29
C PHE A 121 4.32 -21.15 -2.57
N ALA A 122 3.60 -20.75 -1.53
CA ALA A 122 2.26 -20.17 -1.66
C ALA A 122 2.28 -18.86 -2.49
N THR A 123 1.28 -18.69 -3.35
CA THR A 123 1.10 -17.51 -4.22
C THR A 123 -0.27 -16.87 -4.05
N PRO A 124 -0.39 -15.53 -4.23
CA PRO A 124 0.67 -14.58 -4.62
C PRO A 124 1.60 -14.16 -3.46
N ARG A 125 2.88 -13.92 -3.78
CA ARG A 125 3.80 -13.21 -2.86
C ARG A 125 3.56 -11.70 -2.95
N ILE A 126 3.51 -11.03 -1.80
CA ILE A 126 3.26 -9.59 -1.72
C ILE A 126 4.56 -8.85 -1.39
N HIS A 127 4.86 -7.81 -2.16
CA HIS A 127 6.07 -7.01 -2.02
C HIS A 127 5.73 -5.55 -1.78
N ALA A 128 6.35 -4.98 -0.75
CA ALA A 128 6.36 -3.55 -0.51
C ALA A 128 7.55 -2.97 -1.28
N VAL A 129 7.32 -1.97 -2.13
CA VAL A 129 8.37 -1.28 -2.88
C VAL A 129 8.14 0.22 -2.79
N VAL A 130 9.20 1.00 -2.62
CA VAL A 130 9.17 2.46 -2.75
C VAL A 130 10.21 2.88 -3.77
N TYR A 131 9.88 3.85 -4.62
CA TYR A 131 10.86 4.45 -5.52
C TYR A 131 11.07 5.94 -5.27
N ASP A 132 12.28 6.41 -5.60
CA ASP A 132 12.56 7.83 -5.68
C ASP A 132 12.29 8.34 -7.09
N VAL A 133 11.51 9.42 -7.20
CA VAL A 133 11.19 10.04 -8.50
C VAL A 133 12.41 10.75 -9.07
N ALA A 134 13.36 11.16 -8.23
CA ALA A 134 14.54 11.89 -8.67
C ALA A 134 15.50 11.04 -9.51
N ASP A 135 15.66 9.76 -9.17
CA ASP A 135 16.64 8.87 -9.80
C ASP A 135 16.08 7.51 -10.26
N GLY A 136 14.82 7.19 -9.93
CA GLY A 136 14.17 5.93 -10.28
C GLY A 136 14.60 4.73 -9.43
N THR A 137 15.40 4.93 -8.38
CA THR A 137 15.90 3.86 -7.52
C THR A 137 14.75 3.24 -6.73
N LEU A 138 14.69 1.91 -6.73
CA LEU A 138 13.74 1.11 -5.96
C LEU A 138 14.37 0.69 -4.62
N LYS A 139 13.57 0.72 -3.55
CA LYS A 139 13.89 0.23 -2.21
C LYS A 139 12.79 -0.69 -1.70
#